data_AF-A0A6N2L1U7-F1
#
_entry.id   AF-A0A6N2L1U7-F1
#
_cell.length_a   1.000
_cell.length_b   1.000
_cell.length_c   1.000
_cell.angle_alpha   90.00
_cell.angle_beta   90.00
_cell.angle_gamma   90.00
#
_symmetry.space_group_name_H-M   'P 1'
#
loop_
_entity.id
_entity.type
_entity.pdbx_description
1 polymer ?
#
loop_
_entity_poly.entity_id
_entity_poly.type
_entity_poly.pdbx_seq_one_letter_code
_entity_poly.pdbx_strand_id
1 'polypeptide(L)'
;MVKNWLDSDIIEAETDQNVKNKEQFRVLTNPIKAAAFAALPRLPIFASHTVRAPKRGVKGPLASKKKPEKVVNPLFEKRPKQFGIGGALPPKKDLTRFVKWPHVVRIQRQRRILKQRLKVPPAVNQFTKTLDKNLATQLFKLLLKYRPEDKAAKKERLLKRAQAEAEGKTVETKKPIVVKYGLNHVTYLIEQNKAQLVVIAHDVDPIELVVWLPALCRKMEVPYAIVKGKSRLGAIVHKKTASVLCLTSVKNEDKMEFSRVLEAVKANFNDKFDEHRKKWGGGIMGSKSLAKTKAKERVIAKEAPKRGVKGPLASKKKPEKVVNPLFEKRPKQFGIGGALPPKKDLTRFVKWPHVVRIQRQRRILKQRLKVPPAVNQFTKTLDKNLATQLFKLLLKYRPEDKAAKKERLLKRAQAEAEGKTVETKKPIVVKYGLNHVTYLIEQNKAQLVVIAHDVDPIELVVWLPALCRKMEVPYAIVKGKSRLGAIVHKKTASVLCLTSVKNEDKMEFSRVLEAVKANFNDKFDEHRKKWGGGIMGSKSLAKTKAKERVIAKEVAQRMS
;
A
#
# COMPACT_ATOMS: atom_id res chain seq x y z
N MET A 1 -51.44 9.09 -14.38
CA MET A 1 -50.86 9.96 -15.43
C MET A 1 -50.03 11.13 -14.87
N VAL A 2 -49.33 10.96 -13.73
CA VAL A 2 -48.31 11.92 -13.24
C VAL A 2 -47.27 11.12 -12.46
N LYS A 3 -46.28 10.52 -13.16
CA LYS A 3 -45.10 9.92 -12.50
C LYS A 3 -43.89 9.67 -13.41
N ASN A 4 -43.76 10.39 -14.52
CA ASN A 4 -42.66 10.21 -15.49
C ASN A 4 -41.94 11.52 -15.86
N TRP A 5 -41.88 12.51 -14.96
CA TRP A 5 -41.27 13.82 -15.27
C TRP A 5 -40.22 14.30 -14.27
N LEU A 6 -39.88 13.53 -13.23
CA LEU A 6 -38.92 13.95 -12.19
C LEU A 6 -37.63 13.13 -12.15
N ASP A 7 -37.54 12.02 -12.88
CA ASP A 7 -36.31 11.19 -12.94
C ASP A 7 -35.44 11.49 -14.18
N SER A 8 -35.95 12.26 -15.15
CA SER A 8 -35.22 12.63 -16.37
C SER A 8 -34.28 13.82 -16.15
N ASP A 9 -34.75 14.84 -15.40
CA ASP A 9 -34.04 16.11 -15.25
C ASP A 9 -32.85 16.04 -14.29
N ILE A 10 -32.82 15.04 -13.41
CA ILE A 10 -31.69 14.80 -12.49
C ILE A 10 -30.53 14.10 -13.23
N ILE A 11 -30.82 13.32 -14.28
CA ILE A 11 -29.80 12.61 -15.07
C ILE A 11 -29.12 13.56 -16.06
N GLU A 12 -29.84 14.55 -16.62
CA GLU A 12 -29.23 15.55 -17.51
C GLU A 12 -28.36 16.59 -16.77
N ALA A 13 -28.73 16.97 -15.54
CA ALA A 13 -27.94 17.89 -14.73
C ALA A 13 -26.59 17.30 -14.26
N GLU A 14 -26.51 15.97 -14.09
CA GLU A 14 -25.27 15.28 -13.70
C GLU A 14 -24.34 15.04 -14.90
N THR A 15 -24.88 14.98 -16.12
CA THR A 15 -24.07 14.90 -17.35
C THR A 15 -23.41 16.24 -17.71
N ASP A 16 -24.05 17.38 -17.44
CA ASP A 16 -23.52 18.70 -17.79
C ASP A 16 -22.37 19.19 -16.87
N GLN A 17 -22.40 18.83 -15.58
CA GLN A 17 -21.25 19.09 -14.70
C GLN A 17 -20.02 18.21 -15.06
N ASN A 18 -20.26 17.03 -15.63
CA ASN A 18 -19.19 16.11 -16.02
C ASN A 18 -18.56 16.48 -17.38
N VAL A 19 -19.30 17.18 -18.25
CA VAL A 19 -18.79 17.78 -19.49
C VAL A 19 -17.96 19.04 -19.20
N LYS A 20 -18.43 19.93 -18.32
CA LYS A 20 -17.66 21.13 -17.90
C LYS A 20 -16.35 20.80 -17.16
N ASN A 21 -16.32 19.73 -16.35
CA ASN A 21 -15.09 19.22 -15.74
C ASN A 21 -14.13 18.54 -16.74
N LYS A 22 -14.64 18.04 -17.87
CA LYS A 22 -13.83 17.44 -18.94
C LYS A 22 -13.17 18.49 -19.84
N GLU A 23 -13.80 19.66 -19.99
CA GLU A 23 -13.23 20.79 -20.75
C GLU A 23 -12.14 21.54 -19.96
N GLN A 24 -12.27 21.65 -18.63
CA GLN A 24 -11.19 22.22 -17.80
C GLN A 24 -9.93 21.33 -17.72
N PHE A 25 -10.05 20.02 -17.97
CA PHE A 25 -8.90 19.11 -18.03
C PHE A 25 -8.26 18.97 -19.43
N ARG A 26 -8.88 19.53 -20.48
CA ARG A 26 -8.38 19.48 -21.86
C ARG A 26 -7.43 20.63 -22.22
N VAL A 27 -7.34 21.68 -21.39
CA VAL A 27 -6.45 22.84 -21.62
C VAL A 27 -5.01 22.63 -21.12
N LEU A 28 -4.69 21.50 -20.47
CA LEU A 28 -3.33 21.21 -19.96
C LEU A 28 -2.58 20.09 -20.68
N THR A 29 -3.05 19.64 -21.83
CA THR A 29 -2.26 18.73 -22.69
C THR A 29 -2.53 19.02 -24.16
N ASN A 30 -1.72 19.90 -24.75
CA ASN A 30 -1.34 19.74 -26.15
C ASN A 30 0.18 19.94 -26.32
N PRO A 31 0.77 19.26 -27.31
CA PRO A 31 2.18 18.89 -27.32
C PRO A 31 3.02 19.94 -28.05
N ILE A 32 4.13 20.36 -27.45
CA ILE A 32 5.15 21.11 -28.18
C ILE A 32 5.82 20.15 -29.18
N LYS A 33 5.57 20.40 -30.46
CA LYS A 33 6.23 19.80 -31.61
C LYS A 33 7.74 19.97 -31.49
N ALA A 34 8.47 18.88 -31.71
CA ALA A 34 9.91 18.90 -31.92
C ALA A 34 10.21 19.46 -33.33
N ALA A 35 11.14 20.41 -33.42
CA ALA A 35 11.84 20.74 -34.65
C ALA A 35 13.35 20.55 -34.42
N ALA A 36 13.91 19.70 -35.28
CA ALA A 36 15.29 19.48 -35.70
C ALA A 36 16.46 19.98 -34.82
N PHE A 37 17.29 19.01 -34.43
CA PHE A 37 18.71 19.19 -34.14
C PHE A 37 19.48 19.19 -35.48
N ALA A 38 20.33 20.19 -35.73
CA ALA A 38 21.43 20.09 -36.69
C ALA A 38 22.71 20.63 -36.04
N ALA A 39 23.76 19.82 -36.15
CA ALA A 39 25.20 20.00 -35.90
C ALA A 39 25.75 21.40 -36.30
N LEU A 40 26.80 22.03 -35.77
CA LEU A 40 28.10 21.77 -35.08
C LEU A 40 28.59 23.18 -34.58
N PRO A 41 29.83 23.45 -34.10
CA PRO A 41 30.89 22.68 -33.43
C PRO A 41 31.34 23.30 -32.06
N ARG A 42 32.29 22.63 -31.39
CA ARG A 42 33.02 23.10 -30.20
C ARG A 42 33.84 24.38 -30.46
N LEU A 43 33.88 25.29 -29.49
CA LEU A 43 34.90 26.33 -29.32
C LEU A 43 35.24 26.54 -27.82
N PRO A 44 36.41 27.13 -27.49
CA PRO A 44 37.35 26.58 -26.52
C PRO A 44 37.37 27.27 -25.15
N ILE A 45 38.14 26.67 -24.25
CA ILE A 45 38.59 27.21 -22.97
C ILE A 45 39.44 28.45 -23.22
N PHE A 46 39.10 29.59 -22.63
CA PHE A 46 40.07 30.61 -22.25
C PHE A 46 39.67 31.27 -20.91
N ALA A 47 40.59 31.18 -19.96
CA ALA A 47 40.63 32.03 -18.79
C ALA A 47 41.04 33.45 -19.21
N SER A 48 40.48 34.48 -18.59
CA SER A 48 41.19 35.76 -18.51
C SER A 48 40.83 36.53 -17.24
N HIS A 49 41.89 36.88 -16.54
CA HIS A 49 41.96 37.82 -15.45
C HIS A 49 41.39 39.18 -15.86
N THR A 50 40.69 39.83 -14.93
CA THR A 50 40.53 41.28 -14.94
C THR A 50 41.88 41.94 -14.67
N VAL A 51 42.64 42.24 -15.71
CA VAL A 51 43.79 43.14 -15.65
C VAL A 51 43.28 44.57 -15.68
N ARG A 52 43.65 45.31 -14.63
CA ARG A 52 43.41 46.74 -14.44
C ARG A 52 44.38 47.49 -15.37
N ALA A 53 43.87 48.17 -16.40
CA ALA A 53 44.69 49.03 -17.25
C ALA A 53 44.84 50.45 -16.62
N PRO A 54 46.00 51.11 -16.79
CA PRO A 54 46.39 52.30 -16.04
C PRO A 54 45.85 53.61 -16.62
N LYS A 55 45.74 54.64 -15.76
CA LYS A 55 45.49 56.04 -16.12
C LYS A 55 46.69 56.66 -16.82
N ARG A 56 46.45 57.39 -17.92
CA ARG A 56 47.14 58.60 -18.47
C ARG A 56 46.45 58.91 -19.81
N GLY A 57 46.17 60.12 -20.26
CA GLY A 57 46.39 61.49 -19.80
C GLY A 57 45.51 62.43 -20.66
N VAL A 58 45.48 63.70 -20.27
CA VAL A 58 44.62 64.78 -20.77
C VAL A 58 44.80 65.07 -22.26
N LYS A 59 43.69 65.21 -23.01
CA LYS A 59 43.54 66.12 -24.17
C LYS A 59 42.10 66.67 -24.24
N GLY A 60 42.00 67.96 -24.57
CA GLY A 60 40.83 68.86 -24.42
C GLY A 60 39.62 68.62 -25.35
N PRO A 61 38.68 69.58 -25.38
CA PRO A 61 37.24 69.31 -25.43
C PRO A 61 36.74 69.06 -26.86
N LEU A 62 36.01 67.96 -27.07
CA LEU A 62 35.15 67.80 -28.25
C LEU A 62 33.68 67.80 -27.83
N ALA A 63 33.04 68.92 -28.16
CA ALA A 63 31.62 69.17 -28.35
C ALA A 63 30.64 68.12 -27.78
N SER A 64 30.00 68.48 -26.67
CA SER A 64 28.83 67.81 -26.13
C SER A 64 27.69 67.84 -27.17
N LYS A 65 27.47 66.74 -27.89
CA LYS A 65 26.17 66.47 -28.50
C LYS A 65 25.15 66.36 -27.37
N LYS A 66 24.32 67.40 -27.22
CA LYS A 66 23.15 67.43 -26.33
C LYS A 66 22.39 66.11 -26.46
N LYS A 67 22.35 65.33 -25.38
CA LYS A 67 21.34 64.27 -25.25
C LYS A 67 19.98 64.98 -25.33
N PRO A 68 19.05 64.54 -26.18
CA PRO A 68 17.73 65.13 -26.22
C PRO A 68 17.13 65.02 -24.81
N GLU A 69 16.65 66.15 -24.28
CA GLU A 69 15.91 66.17 -23.02
C GLU A 69 14.75 65.19 -23.17
N LYS A 70 14.76 64.13 -22.35
CA LYS A 70 13.61 63.25 -22.24
C LYS A 70 12.48 64.09 -21.68
N VAL A 71 11.44 64.30 -22.47
CA VAL A 71 10.15 64.84 -22.00
C VAL A 71 9.67 63.92 -20.87
N VAL A 72 9.91 64.33 -19.63
CA VAL A 72 9.35 63.65 -18.47
C VAL A 72 7.91 64.11 -18.39
N ASN A 73 6.99 63.26 -18.81
CA ASN A 73 5.57 63.54 -18.67
C ASN A 73 5.27 63.74 -17.16
N PRO A 74 4.86 64.94 -16.71
CA PRO A 74 4.64 65.23 -15.29
C PRO A 74 3.56 64.34 -14.65
N LEU A 75 2.71 63.73 -15.47
CA LEU A 75 1.66 62.81 -15.04
C LEU A 75 2.19 61.44 -14.59
N PHE A 76 3.42 61.05 -14.94
CA PHE A 76 3.97 59.73 -14.61
C PHE A 76 5.24 59.82 -13.76
N GLU A 77 5.09 59.72 -12.45
CA GLU A 77 6.20 59.68 -11.50
C GLU A 77 6.91 58.31 -11.47
N LYS A 78 8.26 58.31 -11.53
CA LYS A 78 9.06 57.11 -11.30
C LYS A 78 9.16 56.82 -9.80
N ARG A 79 8.46 55.78 -9.32
CA ARG A 79 8.46 55.35 -7.91
C ARG A 79 9.22 54.03 -7.71
N PRO A 80 10.58 54.03 -7.67
CA PRO A 80 11.35 52.80 -7.45
C PRO A 80 11.14 52.30 -6.02
N LYS A 81 10.82 51.02 -5.87
CA LYS A 81 10.71 50.36 -4.56
C LYS A 81 12.00 49.58 -4.27
N GLN A 82 12.63 49.86 -3.13
CA GLN A 82 13.80 49.11 -2.66
C GLN A 82 13.35 47.89 -1.86
N PHE A 83 13.54 46.70 -2.42
CA PHE A 83 13.16 45.43 -1.80
C PHE A 83 14.34 44.84 -1.04
N GLY A 84 14.52 45.30 0.20
CA GLY A 84 15.51 44.84 1.16
C GLY A 84 14.92 44.74 2.57
N ILE A 85 15.70 44.27 3.54
CA ILE A 85 15.27 44.24 4.95
C ILE A 85 15.07 45.70 5.41
N GLY A 86 13.88 46.04 5.91
CA GLY A 86 13.51 47.40 6.34
C GLY A 86 12.97 48.32 5.22
N GLY A 87 12.88 47.82 3.98
CA GLY A 87 12.34 48.58 2.83
C GLY A 87 10.89 48.26 2.47
N ALA A 88 10.54 48.42 1.20
CA ALA A 88 9.21 48.12 0.69
C ALA A 88 8.88 46.61 0.78
N LEU A 89 7.59 46.29 0.92
CA LEU A 89 7.11 44.89 0.96
C LEU A 89 7.67 44.08 -0.23
N PRO A 90 8.21 42.87 0.02
CA PRO A 90 8.85 42.09 -1.03
C PRO A 90 7.84 41.74 -2.13
N PRO A 91 8.26 41.71 -3.41
CA PRO A 91 7.38 41.29 -4.49
C PRO A 91 6.99 39.82 -4.30
N LYS A 92 5.83 39.43 -4.84
CA LYS A 92 5.43 38.02 -4.89
C LYS A 92 6.49 37.22 -5.65
N LYS A 93 7.08 36.21 -5.00
CA LYS A 93 8.09 35.30 -5.58
C LYS A 93 7.49 33.90 -5.71
N ASP A 94 8.09 33.07 -6.57
CA ASP A 94 7.76 31.64 -6.58
C ASP A 94 8.18 30.99 -5.26
N LEU A 95 7.18 30.64 -4.44
CA LEU A 95 7.35 30.00 -3.14
C LEU A 95 7.19 28.47 -3.20
N THR A 96 6.97 27.87 -4.39
CA THR A 96 6.67 26.42 -4.54
C THR A 96 7.69 25.51 -3.83
N ARG A 97 8.96 25.92 -3.76
CA ARG A 97 10.01 25.19 -3.04
C ARG A 97 9.81 25.17 -1.52
N PHE A 98 9.23 26.23 -0.97
CA PHE A 98 9.03 26.46 0.47
C PHE A 98 7.62 26.09 0.94
N VAL A 99 6.72 25.75 0.03
CA VAL A 99 5.36 25.29 0.34
C VAL A 99 5.41 24.08 1.28
N LYS A 100 4.53 24.09 2.28
CA LYS A 100 4.26 22.94 3.13
C LYS A 100 3.53 21.86 2.32
N TRP A 101 4.29 20.95 1.74
CA TRP A 101 3.75 19.86 0.93
C TRP A 101 2.72 19.02 1.69
N PRO A 102 1.61 18.60 1.02
CA PRO A 102 0.66 17.64 1.57
C PRO A 102 1.36 16.37 2.07
N HIS A 103 0.77 15.73 3.09
CA HIS A 103 1.38 14.59 3.77
C HIS A 103 1.76 13.45 2.81
N VAL A 104 0.91 13.13 1.85
CA VAL A 104 1.14 12.08 0.85
C VAL A 104 2.35 12.37 -0.05
N VAL A 105 2.50 13.61 -0.51
CA VAL A 105 3.64 14.04 -1.34
C VAL A 105 4.93 13.97 -0.53
N ARG A 106 4.88 14.37 0.75
CA ARG A 106 6.03 14.29 1.66
C ARG A 106 6.51 12.86 1.85
N ILE A 107 5.59 11.92 2.11
CA ILE A 107 5.94 10.49 2.28
C ILE A 107 6.54 9.92 1.00
N GLN A 108 5.95 10.19 -0.17
CA GLN A 108 6.47 9.71 -1.45
C GLN A 108 7.89 10.25 -1.73
N ARG A 109 8.13 11.55 -1.46
CA ARG A 109 9.46 12.16 -1.58
C ARG A 109 10.45 11.57 -0.57
N GLN A 110 10.03 11.38 0.69
CA GLN A 110 10.86 10.75 1.72
C GLN A 110 11.23 9.31 1.35
N ARG A 111 10.27 8.49 0.86
CA ARG A 111 10.54 7.12 0.37
C ARG A 111 11.57 7.13 -0.77
N ARG A 112 11.44 8.06 -1.73
CA ARG A 112 12.40 8.21 -2.83
C ARG A 112 13.80 8.61 -2.34
N ILE A 113 13.88 9.60 -1.45
CA ILE A 113 15.17 10.06 -0.87
C ILE A 113 15.80 8.93 -0.07
N LEU A 114 15.04 8.22 0.76
CA LEU A 114 15.53 7.12 1.57
C LEU A 114 16.13 6.01 0.69
N LYS A 115 15.44 5.62 -0.39
CA LYS A 115 15.97 4.65 -1.36
C LYS A 115 17.28 5.08 -2.03
N GLN A 116 17.49 6.38 -2.25
CA GLN A 116 18.74 6.90 -2.82
C GLN A 116 19.89 6.94 -1.80
N ARG A 117 19.56 7.17 -0.53
CA ARG A 117 20.53 7.37 0.57
C ARG A 117 21.02 6.04 1.14
N LEU A 118 20.12 5.07 1.30
CA LEU A 118 20.47 3.75 1.80
C LEU A 118 21.36 3.02 0.80
N LYS A 119 22.23 2.14 1.31
CA LYS A 119 22.99 1.21 0.48
C LYS A 119 22.03 0.14 -0.02
N VAL A 120 21.82 0.06 -1.33
CA VAL A 120 20.85 -0.84 -1.96
C VAL A 120 21.55 -2.13 -2.38
N PRO A 121 21.03 -3.31 -2.00
CA PRO A 121 21.59 -4.59 -2.42
C PRO A 121 21.65 -4.72 -3.95
N PRO A 122 22.67 -5.39 -4.52
CA PRO A 122 22.87 -5.49 -5.97
C PRO A 122 21.67 -6.13 -6.70
N ALA A 123 21.04 -7.16 -6.11
CA ALA A 123 19.86 -7.81 -6.67
C ALA A 123 18.64 -6.89 -6.84
N VAL A 124 18.57 -5.79 -6.08
CA VAL A 124 17.54 -4.75 -6.24
C VAL A 124 18.06 -3.61 -7.11
N ASN A 125 19.35 -3.29 -7.00
CA ASN A 125 19.99 -2.23 -7.76
C ASN A 125 19.98 -2.48 -9.28
N GLN A 126 20.00 -3.75 -9.72
CA GLN A 126 19.92 -4.08 -11.14
C GLN A 126 18.69 -3.47 -11.86
N PHE A 127 17.56 -3.29 -11.16
CA PHE A 127 16.37 -2.65 -11.75
C PHE A 127 16.53 -1.14 -12.00
N THR A 128 17.59 -0.51 -11.49
CA THR A 128 17.93 0.87 -11.86
C THR A 128 18.58 0.97 -13.24
N LYS A 129 19.13 -0.15 -13.73
CA LYS A 129 19.70 -0.28 -15.07
C LYS A 129 18.59 -0.72 -16.00
N THR A 130 18.23 0.17 -16.91
CA THR A 130 17.14 -0.06 -17.88
C THR A 130 17.66 0.19 -19.27
N LEU A 131 16.99 -0.40 -20.28
CA LEU A 131 17.24 -0.10 -21.68
C LEU A 131 17.24 1.41 -21.94
N ASP A 132 18.15 1.83 -22.82
CA ASP A 132 18.20 3.19 -23.33
C ASP A 132 16.93 3.49 -24.15
N LYS A 133 16.70 4.78 -24.41
CA LYS A 133 15.47 5.24 -25.05
C LYS A 133 15.33 4.71 -26.48
N ASN A 134 16.43 4.58 -27.22
CA ASN A 134 16.41 4.22 -28.63
C ASN A 134 16.12 2.73 -28.79
N LEU A 135 16.88 1.89 -28.09
CA LEU A 135 16.67 0.44 -28.10
C LEU A 135 15.30 0.06 -27.51
N ALA A 136 14.85 0.75 -26.46
CA ALA A 136 13.49 0.55 -25.95
C ALA A 136 12.43 0.89 -27.01
N THR A 137 12.61 1.96 -27.79
CA THR A 137 11.64 2.33 -28.83
C THR A 137 11.54 1.26 -29.92
N GLN A 138 12.67 0.69 -30.36
CA GLN A 138 12.70 -0.43 -31.30
C GLN A 138 11.98 -1.66 -30.72
N LEU A 139 12.31 -2.03 -29.48
CA LEU A 139 11.65 -3.15 -28.78
C LEU A 139 10.12 -2.96 -28.68
N PHE A 140 9.64 -1.76 -28.32
CA PHE A 140 8.21 -1.50 -28.21
C PHE A 140 7.50 -1.50 -29.57
N LYS A 141 8.14 -1.03 -30.64
CA LYS A 141 7.59 -1.13 -32.01
C LYS A 141 7.39 -2.59 -32.41
N LEU A 142 8.37 -3.45 -32.14
CA LEU A 142 8.26 -4.88 -32.36
C LEU A 142 7.12 -5.49 -31.53
N LEU A 143 7.08 -5.23 -30.22
CA LEU A 143 6.05 -5.79 -29.32
C LEU A 143 4.61 -5.37 -29.69
N LEU A 144 4.44 -4.19 -30.28
CA LEU A 144 3.13 -3.74 -30.77
C LEU A 144 2.60 -4.57 -31.94
N LYS A 145 3.48 -5.15 -32.78
CA LYS A 145 3.08 -6.07 -33.87
C LYS A 145 2.49 -7.37 -33.33
N TYR A 146 2.92 -7.81 -32.15
CA TYR A 146 2.54 -9.09 -31.52
C TYR A 146 1.50 -8.93 -30.39
N ARG A 147 0.68 -7.88 -30.48
CA ARG A 147 -0.31 -7.56 -29.45
C ARG A 147 -1.34 -8.68 -29.29
N PRO A 148 -1.67 -9.12 -28.06
CA PRO A 148 -2.78 -10.05 -27.87
C PRO A 148 -4.11 -9.36 -28.19
N GLU A 149 -5.10 -10.14 -28.63
CA GLU A 149 -6.42 -9.59 -28.98
C GLU A 149 -7.10 -8.86 -27.83
N ASP A 150 -7.75 -7.75 -28.18
CA ASP A 150 -8.66 -7.02 -27.30
C ASP A 150 -9.95 -7.82 -27.02
N LYS A 151 -10.67 -7.46 -25.95
CA LYS A 151 -11.95 -8.11 -25.64
C LYS A 151 -13.00 -7.97 -26.75
N ALA A 152 -13.03 -6.81 -27.42
CA ALA A 152 -13.93 -6.55 -28.55
C ALA A 152 -13.54 -7.41 -29.76
N ALA A 153 -12.26 -7.37 -30.16
CA ALA A 153 -11.73 -8.22 -31.25
C ALA A 153 -11.95 -9.71 -30.98
N LYS A 154 -11.80 -10.16 -29.73
CA LYS A 154 -12.09 -11.55 -29.35
C LYS A 154 -13.57 -11.89 -29.52
N LYS A 155 -14.50 -10.98 -29.18
CA LYS A 155 -15.94 -11.17 -29.37
C LYS A 155 -16.26 -11.28 -30.86
N GLU A 156 -15.74 -10.38 -31.68
CA GLU A 156 -15.92 -10.41 -33.14
C GLU A 156 -15.36 -11.70 -33.76
N ARG A 157 -14.17 -12.12 -33.34
CA ARG A 157 -13.57 -13.39 -33.81
C ARG A 157 -14.44 -14.59 -33.44
N LEU A 158 -15.00 -14.62 -32.24
CA LEU A 158 -15.90 -15.70 -31.81
C LEU A 158 -17.23 -15.68 -32.57
N LEU A 159 -17.78 -14.50 -32.86
CA LEU A 159 -18.99 -14.36 -33.68
C LEU A 159 -18.75 -14.82 -35.12
N LYS A 160 -17.65 -14.37 -35.75
CA LYS A 160 -17.25 -14.81 -37.09
C LYS A 160 -17.02 -16.32 -37.15
N ARG A 161 -16.42 -16.88 -36.10
CA ARG A 161 -16.22 -18.32 -35.99
C ARG A 161 -17.53 -19.08 -35.85
N ALA A 162 -18.46 -18.61 -35.01
CA ALA A 162 -19.78 -19.21 -34.86
C ALA A 162 -20.58 -19.15 -36.17
N GLN A 163 -20.47 -18.05 -36.94
CA GLN A 163 -21.07 -17.93 -38.27
C GLN A 163 -20.45 -18.91 -39.27
N ALA A 164 -19.13 -19.00 -39.32
CA ALA A 164 -18.44 -19.94 -40.21
C ALA A 164 -18.71 -21.41 -39.88
N GLU A 165 -18.82 -21.75 -38.59
CA GLU A 165 -19.23 -23.08 -38.11
C GLU A 165 -20.70 -23.38 -38.45
N ALA A 166 -21.60 -22.39 -38.37
CA ALA A 166 -22.99 -22.53 -38.81
C ALA A 166 -23.14 -22.72 -40.33
N GLU A 167 -22.23 -22.14 -41.13
CA GLU A 167 -22.15 -22.34 -42.59
C GLU A 167 -21.43 -23.65 -43.00
N GLY A 168 -21.03 -24.49 -42.04
CA GLY A 168 -20.39 -25.78 -42.31
C GLY A 168 -18.95 -25.71 -42.81
N LYS A 169 -18.30 -24.54 -42.75
CA LYS A 169 -16.90 -24.37 -43.17
C LYS A 169 -15.94 -24.79 -42.04
N THR A 170 -15.02 -25.70 -42.34
CA THR A 170 -13.95 -26.11 -41.41
C THR A 170 -12.92 -24.98 -41.25
N VAL A 171 -12.91 -24.32 -40.10
CA VAL A 171 -11.97 -23.21 -39.82
C VAL A 171 -10.67 -23.77 -39.22
N GLU A 172 -9.67 -24.04 -40.05
CA GLU A 172 -8.31 -24.33 -39.58
C GLU A 172 -7.65 -23.09 -38.96
N THR A 173 -7.72 -22.97 -37.64
CA THR A 173 -7.08 -21.85 -36.94
C THR A 173 -5.62 -22.15 -36.63
N LYS A 174 -4.69 -21.58 -37.42
CA LYS A 174 -3.28 -21.49 -37.04
C LYS A 174 -3.14 -20.75 -35.71
N LYS A 175 -2.37 -21.31 -34.77
CA LYS A 175 -2.19 -20.75 -33.43
C LYS A 175 -1.59 -19.34 -33.50
N PRO A 176 -2.25 -18.31 -32.93
CA PRO A 176 -1.76 -16.94 -33.06
C PRO A 176 -0.46 -16.73 -32.28
N ILE A 177 0.51 -16.12 -32.95
CA ILE A 177 1.78 -15.69 -32.36
C ILE A 177 1.55 -14.34 -31.69
N VAL A 178 1.56 -14.33 -30.36
CA VAL A 178 1.27 -13.14 -29.54
C VAL A 178 2.22 -13.07 -28.35
N VAL A 179 2.46 -11.86 -27.86
CA VAL A 179 3.17 -11.60 -26.61
C VAL A 179 2.47 -12.34 -25.46
N LYS A 180 3.24 -13.14 -24.73
CA LYS A 180 2.80 -13.80 -23.50
C LYS A 180 3.05 -12.87 -22.32
N TYR A 181 2.14 -12.88 -21.35
CA TYR A 181 2.19 -11.98 -20.21
C TYR A 181 1.72 -12.65 -18.94
N GLY A 182 2.04 -12.03 -17.81
CA GLY A 182 1.73 -12.53 -16.47
C GLY A 182 2.91 -13.32 -15.90
N LEU A 183 3.27 -13.00 -14.65
CA LEU A 183 4.47 -13.53 -14.00
C LEU A 183 4.52 -15.06 -14.05
N ASN A 184 3.50 -15.75 -13.51
CA ASN A 184 3.47 -17.21 -13.42
C ASN A 184 3.52 -17.91 -14.79
N HIS A 185 2.92 -17.31 -15.82
CA HIS A 185 2.93 -17.90 -17.15
C HIS A 185 4.28 -17.70 -17.83
N VAL A 186 4.88 -16.51 -17.70
CA VAL A 186 6.20 -16.24 -18.24
C VAL A 186 7.27 -17.09 -17.54
N THR A 187 7.16 -17.31 -16.23
CA THR A 187 8.12 -18.13 -15.49
C THR A 187 8.10 -19.57 -15.94
N TYR A 188 6.90 -20.14 -16.15
CA TYR A 188 6.74 -21.46 -16.76
C TYR A 188 7.38 -21.53 -18.15
N LEU A 189 7.22 -20.50 -18.99
CA LEU A 189 7.83 -20.47 -20.33
C LEU A 189 9.35 -20.38 -20.31
N ILE A 190 9.93 -19.71 -19.30
CA ILE A 190 11.38 -19.63 -19.09
C ILE A 190 11.92 -20.99 -18.64
N GLU A 191 11.26 -21.63 -17.67
CA GLU A 191 11.66 -22.96 -17.16
C GLU A 191 11.58 -24.04 -18.25
N GLN A 192 10.63 -23.91 -19.18
CA GLN A 192 10.49 -24.81 -20.32
C GLN A 192 11.41 -24.45 -21.50
N ASN A 193 12.27 -23.44 -21.36
CA ASN A 193 13.16 -22.91 -22.39
C ASN A 193 12.43 -22.55 -23.72
N LYS A 194 11.17 -22.12 -23.61
CA LYS A 194 10.33 -21.69 -24.77
C LYS A 194 10.35 -20.16 -24.96
N ALA A 195 10.88 -19.43 -23.99
CA ALA A 195 10.99 -17.98 -24.02
C ALA A 195 12.23 -17.57 -24.83
N GLN A 196 12.05 -16.74 -25.87
CA GLN A 196 13.15 -16.19 -26.66
C GLN A 196 13.64 -14.83 -26.11
N LEU A 197 12.72 -14.01 -25.58
CA LEU A 197 13.04 -12.74 -24.94
C LEU A 197 12.07 -12.47 -23.79
N VAL A 198 12.61 -12.06 -22.64
CA VAL A 198 11.84 -11.66 -21.45
C VAL A 198 12.03 -10.18 -21.18
N VAL A 199 10.93 -9.43 -21.06
CA VAL A 199 10.95 -7.99 -20.77
C VAL A 199 10.37 -7.73 -19.40
N ILE A 200 11.16 -7.14 -18.52
CA ILE A 200 10.85 -6.92 -17.10
C ILE A 200 10.69 -5.42 -16.83
N ALA A 201 9.66 -5.02 -16.09
CA ALA A 201 9.50 -3.64 -15.66
C ALA A 201 10.39 -3.30 -14.45
N HIS A 202 10.93 -2.08 -14.42
CA HIS A 202 11.75 -1.61 -13.29
C HIS A 202 10.97 -1.16 -12.04
N ASP A 203 9.68 -0.84 -12.19
CA ASP A 203 8.85 -0.12 -11.19
C ASP A 203 7.72 -1.00 -10.63
N VAL A 204 8.02 -2.29 -10.47
CA VAL A 204 7.13 -3.26 -9.81
C VAL A 204 7.15 -3.02 -8.29
N ASP A 205 5.97 -2.97 -7.68
CA ASP A 205 5.77 -2.81 -6.23
C ASP A 205 4.66 -3.82 -5.87
N PRO A 206 4.91 -4.87 -5.07
CA PRO A 206 6.18 -5.24 -4.39
C PRO A 206 7.28 -5.77 -5.35
N ILE A 207 8.55 -5.45 -5.07
CA ILE A 207 9.68 -5.77 -5.96
C ILE A 207 10.02 -7.27 -5.93
N GLU A 208 9.75 -7.93 -4.81
CA GLU A 208 9.99 -9.34 -4.52
C GLU A 208 9.42 -10.27 -5.59
N LEU A 209 8.35 -9.84 -6.26
CA LEU A 209 7.73 -10.57 -7.38
C LEU A 209 8.67 -10.73 -8.57
N VAL A 210 9.62 -9.83 -8.79
CA VAL A 210 10.50 -9.84 -9.96
C VAL A 210 11.99 -9.90 -9.62
N VAL A 211 12.40 -9.71 -8.36
CA VAL A 211 13.84 -9.68 -7.97
C VAL A 211 14.62 -10.90 -8.46
N TRP A 212 14.01 -12.08 -8.39
CA TRP A 212 14.64 -13.35 -8.74
C TRP A 212 14.62 -13.64 -10.25
N LEU A 213 13.83 -12.91 -11.03
CA LEU A 213 13.58 -13.23 -12.44
C LEU A 213 14.82 -13.05 -13.34
N PRO A 214 15.64 -12.00 -13.21
CA PRO A 214 16.92 -11.92 -13.94
C PRO A 214 17.84 -13.11 -13.68
N ALA A 215 17.88 -13.63 -12.45
CA ALA A 215 18.68 -14.79 -12.11
C ALA A 215 18.14 -16.08 -12.74
N LEU A 216 16.81 -16.25 -12.79
CA LEU A 216 16.19 -17.36 -13.52
C LEU A 216 16.49 -17.29 -15.02
N CYS A 217 16.34 -16.11 -15.64
CA CYS A 217 16.65 -15.93 -17.07
C CYS A 217 18.13 -16.24 -17.37
N ARG A 218 19.06 -15.81 -16.51
CA ARG A 218 20.48 -16.15 -16.68
C ARG A 218 20.75 -17.64 -16.55
N LYS A 219 20.13 -18.32 -15.58
CA LYS A 219 20.28 -19.77 -15.36
C LYS A 219 19.77 -20.60 -16.56
N MET A 220 18.68 -20.16 -17.18
CA MET A 220 18.09 -20.82 -18.36
C MET A 220 18.63 -20.27 -19.69
N GLU A 221 19.65 -19.41 -19.65
CA GLU A 221 20.26 -18.76 -20.82
C GLU A 221 19.30 -17.93 -21.70
N VAL A 222 18.17 -17.49 -21.13
CA VAL A 222 17.17 -16.68 -21.82
C VAL A 222 17.58 -15.19 -21.78
N PRO A 223 17.63 -14.49 -22.93
CA PRO A 223 17.84 -13.04 -22.97
C PRO A 223 16.76 -12.27 -22.23
N TYR A 224 17.16 -11.35 -21.34
CA TYR A 224 16.23 -10.51 -20.61
C TYR A 224 16.57 -9.03 -20.70
N ALA A 225 15.54 -8.19 -20.70
CA ALA A 225 15.67 -6.74 -20.72
C ALA A 225 14.89 -6.10 -19.59
N ILE A 226 15.47 -5.10 -18.92
CA ILE A 226 14.75 -4.28 -17.95
C ILE A 226 14.34 -2.95 -18.59
N VAL A 227 13.06 -2.61 -18.49
CA VAL A 227 12.45 -1.46 -19.17
C VAL A 227 11.80 -0.49 -18.19
N LYS A 228 11.83 0.80 -18.52
CA LYS A 228 11.13 1.84 -17.76
C LYS A 228 9.63 1.80 -17.99
N GLY A 229 8.89 1.56 -16.90
CA GLY A 229 7.44 1.75 -16.78
C GLY A 229 6.62 0.50 -17.04
N LYS A 230 6.10 -0.12 -15.98
CA LYS A 230 5.14 -1.25 -16.04
C LYS A 230 3.83 -0.89 -16.74
N SER A 231 3.46 0.39 -16.73
CA SER A 231 2.30 0.90 -17.46
C SER A 231 2.50 0.81 -18.97
N ARG A 232 3.73 1.02 -19.46
CA ARG A 232 4.05 0.88 -20.89
C ARG A 232 3.94 -0.57 -21.36
N LEU A 233 4.42 -1.52 -20.55
CA LEU A 233 4.22 -2.94 -20.81
C LEU A 233 2.72 -3.32 -20.74
N GLY A 234 1.99 -2.74 -19.79
CA GLY A 234 0.53 -2.93 -19.65
C GLY A 234 -0.23 -2.49 -20.91
N ALA A 235 0.14 -1.35 -21.49
CA ALA A 235 -0.49 -0.84 -22.69
C ALA A 235 -0.43 -1.84 -23.85
N ILE A 236 0.70 -2.54 -24.05
CA ILE A 236 0.80 -3.59 -25.08
C ILE A 236 -0.27 -4.66 -24.85
N VAL A 237 -0.46 -5.15 -23.63
CA VAL A 237 -1.38 -6.27 -23.38
C VAL A 237 -2.80 -5.87 -22.97
N HIS A 238 -3.18 -4.62 -23.23
CA HIS A 238 -4.50 -4.07 -22.91
C HIS A 238 -4.83 -4.14 -21.40
N LYS A 239 -3.81 -3.91 -20.56
CA LYS A 239 -3.94 -3.83 -19.10
C LYS A 239 -3.41 -2.48 -18.60
N LYS A 240 -3.86 -2.07 -17.41
CA LYS A 240 -3.33 -0.86 -16.76
C LYS A 240 -1.82 -0.99 -16.48
N THR A 241 -1.36 -2.19 -16.13
CA THR A 241 0.05 -2.48 -15.81
C THR A 241 0.37 -3.94 -16.15
N ALA A 242 1.60 -4.20 -16.59
CA ALA A 242 2.17 -5.53 -16.68
C ALA A 242 3.60 -5.53 -16.11
N SER A 243 3.91 -6.50 -15.25
CA SER A 243 5.24 -6.61 -14.63
C SER A 243 6.27 -7.23 -15.56
N VAL A 244 5.85 -8.21 -16.37
CA VAL A 244 6.70 -9.01 -17.24
C VAL A 244 5.95 -9.36 -18.53
N LEU A 245 6.64 -9.29 -19.67
CA LEU A 245 6.21 -9.78 -20.97
C LEU A 245 7.24 -10.77 -21.52
N CYS A 246 6.81 -11.68 -22.41
CA CYS A 246 7.66 -12.67 -23.04
C CYS A 246 7.27 -12.87 -24.51
N LEU A 247 8.26 -13.01 -25.38
CA LEU A 247 8.10 -13.52 -26.74
C LEU A 247 8.58 -14.97 -26.79
N THR A 248 7.76 -15.88 -27.33
CA THR A 248 8.12 -17.30 -27.49
C THR A 248 8.49 -17.64 -28.94
N SER A 249 7.93 -16.88 -29.89
CA SER A 249 8.15 -17.03 -31.31
C SER A 249 7.86 -15.70 -31.98
N VAL A 250 8.50 -15.46 -33.12
CA VAL A 250 8.41 -14.25 -33.95
C VAL A 250 8.18 -14.73 -35.39
N LYS A 251 7.40 -13.98 -36.17
CA LYS A 251 7.20 -14.26 -37.61
C LYS A 251 8.53 -14.13 -38.36
N ASN A 252 8.63 -14.81 -39.50
CA ASN A 252 9.87 -14.81 -40.28
C ASN A 252 10.29 -13.40 -40.75
N GLU A 253 9.32 -12.56 -41.11
CA GLU A 253 9.52 -11.15 -41.53
C GLU A 253 10.25 -10.30 -40.47
N ASP A 254 9.93 -10.52 -39.20
CA ASP A 254 10.47 -9.73 -38.09
C ASP A 254 11.72 -10.37 -37.46
N LYS A 255 12.16 -11.53 -37.94
CA LYS A 255 13.25 -12.32 -37.34
C LYS A 255 14.57 -11.57 -37.32
N MET A 256 14.90 -10.83 -38.39
CA MET A 256 16.12 -10.01 -38.46
C MET A 256 16.09 -8.83 -37.47
N GLU A 257 14.96 -8.11 -37.39
CA GLU A 257 14.79 -7.00 -36.43
C GLU A 257 14.90 -7.52 -34.99
N PHE A 258 14.27 -8.67 -34.71
CA PHE A 258 14.33 -9.31 -33.41
C PHE A 258 15.74 -9.77 -33.02
N SER A 259 16.49 -10.38 -33.93
CA SER A 259 17.88 -10.81 -33.67
C SER A 259 18.80 -9.65 -33.30
N ARG A 260 18.69 -8.50 -33.99
CA ARG A 260 19.46 -7.29 -33.65
C ARG A 260 19.13 -6.78 -32.25
N VAL A 261 17.85 -6.76 -31.89
CA VAL A 261 17.41 -6.36 -30.54
C VAL A 261 17.90 -7.37 -29.50
N LEU A 262 17.84 -8.67 -29.78
CA LEU A 262 18.33 -9.73 -28.89
C LEU A 262 19.83 -9.58 -28.59
N GLU A 263 20.64 -9.35 -29.61
CA GLU A 263 22.09 -9.20 -29.48
C GLU A 263 22.44 -7.98 -28.60
N ALA A 264 21.80 -6.84 -28.88
CA ALA A 264 21.96 -5.64 -28.06
C ALA A 264 21.46 -5.81 -26.61
N VAL A 265 20.41 -6.62 -26.39
CA VAL A 265 19.91 -6.95 -25.05
C VAL A 265 20.87 -7.87 -24.30
N LYS A 266 21.38 -8.93 -24.95
CA LYS A 266 22.35 -9.87 -24.37
C LYS A 266 23.60 -9.14 -23.87
N ALA A 267 24.18 -8.29 -24.73
CA ALA A 267 25.36 -7.49 -24.41
C ALA A 267 25.15 -6.50 -23.24
N ASN A 268 23.91 -6.04 -23.04
CA ASN A 268 23.59 -5.07 -22.00
C ASN A 268 23.20 -5.69 -20.65
N PHE A 269 22.62 -6.89 -20.63
CA PHE A 269 22.04 -7.48 -19.41
C PHE A 269 22.56 -8.86 -19.07
N ASN A 270 22.60 -9.79 -20.04
CA ASN A 270 23.01 -11.17 -19.77
C ASN A 270 24.52 -11.26 -19.56
N ASP A 271 25.31 -10.60 -20.41
CA ASP A 271 26.78 -10.65 -20.33
C ASP A 271 27.31 -9.81 -19.17
N LYS A 272 26.59 -8.74 -18.80
CA LYS A 272 26.92 -7.86 -17.67
C LYS A 272 26.28 -8.30 -16.34
N PHE A 273 25.63 -9.47 -16.31
CA PHE A 273 24.90 -9.96 -15.13
C PHE A 273 25.79 -10.04 -13.89
N ASP A 274 27.00 -10.58 -14.03
CA ASP A 274 27.92 -10.76 -12.90
C ASP A 274 28.48 -9.43 -12.37
N GLU A 275 28.69 -8.43 -13.24
CA GLU A 275 29.03 -7.07 -12.82
C GLU A 275 27.89 -6.46 -12.01
N HIS A 276 26.65 -6.59 -12.50
CA HIS A 276 25.45 -6.06 -11.83
C HIS A 276 25.21 -6.73 -10.48
N ARG A 277 25.49 -8.03 -10.35
CA ARG A 277 25.38 -8.78 -9.09
C ARG A 277 26.38 -8.34 -8.02
N LYS A 278 27.52 -7.76 -8.40
CA LYS A 278 28.55 -7.27 -7.45
C LYS A 278 28.36 -5.80 -7.08
N LYS A 279 27.66 -5.02 -7.91
CA LYS A 279 27.56 -3.56 -7.78
C LYS A 279 26.43 -3.12 -6.84
N TRP A 280 26.82 -2.73 -5.63
CA TRP A 280 25.91 -2.10 -4.68
C TRP A 280 25.43 -0.73 -5.20
N GLY A 281 24.17 -0.43 -4.95
CA GLY A 281 23.53 0.84 -5.32
C GLY A 281 23.38 1.80 -4.15
N GLY A 282 22.82 2.97 -4.46
CA GLY A 282 22.47 3.98 -3.45
C GLY A 282 23.71 4.66 -2.85
N GLY A 283 23.62 5.07 -1.58
CA GLY A 283 24.67 5.85 -0.92
C GLY A 283 24.85 7.27 -1.48
N ILE A 284 23.92 7.74 -2.32
CA ILE A 284 23.98 9.08 -2.90
C ILE A 284 23.76 10.08 -1.76
N MET A 285 24.62 11.09 -1.64
CA MET A 285 24.50 12.14 -0.62
C MET A 285 23.64 13.32 -1.11
N GLY A 286 23.11 14.15 -0.20
CA GLY A 286 22.23 15.27 -0.59
C GLY A 286 23.00 16.44 -1.14
N SER A 287 22.38 17.27 -2.00
CA SER A 287 23.04 18.42 -2.63
C SER A 287 23.72 19.36 -1.64
N LYS A 288 23.07 19.69 -0.51
CA LYS A 288 23.68 20.50 0.56
C LYS A 288 24.90 19.81 1.21
N SER A 289 24.82 18.50 1.38
CA SER A 289 25.88 17.72 2.00
C SER A 289 27.06 17.54 1.04
N LEU A 290 26.79 17.28 -0.24
CA LEU A 290 27.79 17.28 -1.33
C LEU A 290 28.48 18.64 -1.47
N ALA A 291 27.73 19.74 -1.36
CA ALA A 291 28.32 21.07 -1.37
C ALA A 291 29.25 21.28 -0.15
N LYS A 292 28.85 20.78 1.04
CA LYS A 292 29.68 20.84 2.25
C LYS A 292 30.91 19.95 2.15
N THR A 293 30.81 18.73 1.63
CA THR A 293 31.99 17.87 1.43
C THR A 293 32.91 18.45 0.40
N LYS A 294 32.40 18.94 -0.74
CA LYS A 294 33.21 19.62 -1.75
C LYS A 294 33.88 20.89 -1.22
N ALA A 295 33.19 21.65 -0.36
CA ALA A 295 33.80 22.80 0.32
C ALA A 295 34.92 22.36 1.28
N LYS A 296 34.71 21.28 2.06
CA LYS A 296 35.75 20.70 2.92
C LYS A 296 36.94 20.16 2.13
N GLU A 297 36.71 19.40 1.07
CA GLU A 297 37.75 18.88 0.17
C GLU A 297 38.58 20.02 -0.42
N ARG A 298 37.93 21.14 -0.79
CA ARG A 298 38.62 22.36 -1.25
C ARG A 298 39.45 23.03 -0.17
N VAL A 299 39.11 22.88 1.10
CA VAL A 299 39.90 23.42 2.24
C VAL A 299 41.03 22.46 2.60
N ILE A 300 40.76 21.16 2.69
CA ILE A 300 41.76 20.12 2.96
C ILE A 300 42.84 20.11 1.87
N ALA A 301 42.45 20.24 0.59
CA ALA A 301 43.39 20.36 -0.52
C ALA A 301 44.24 21.63 -0.45
N LYS A 302 43.83 22.64 0.34
CA LYS A 302 44.62 23.85 0.62
C LYS A 302 45.50 23.74 1.86
N GLU A 303 45.22 22.81 2.79
CA GLU A 303 45.83 22.77 4.13
C GLU A 303 46.88 21.65 4.35
N ALA A 304 47.11 20.73 3.42
CA ALA A 304 48.19 19.73 3.58
C ALA A 304 49.57 20.35 3.20
N PRO A 305 50.47 20.68 4.16
CA PRO A 305 51.56 19.74 4.52
C PRO A 305 52.13 19.79 5.98
N LYS A 306 52.80 18.67 6.38
CA LYS A 306 53.92 18.46 7.37
C LYS A 306 53.69 18.46 8.92
N ARG A 307 54.24 17.37 9.55
CA ARG A 307 54.70 17.15 10.96
C ARG A 307 53.64 17.12 12.08
N GLY A 308 53.73 16.40 13.21
CA GLY A 308 54.76 15.58 13.87
C GLY A 308 54.69 15.77 15.42
N VAL A 309 54.29 14.74 16.19
CA VAL A 309 55.01 14.04 17.30
C VAL A 309 54.95 14.62 18.76
N LYS A 310 54.58 13.71 19.70
CA LYS A 310 54.82 13.56 21.19
C LYS A 310 54.30 14.67 22.15
N GLY A 311 53.63 14.43 23.29
CA GLY A 311 53.81 13.49 24.44
C GLY A 311 54.62 14.20 25.58
N PRO A 312 54.69 13.76 26.87
CA PRO A 312 53.83 12.91 27.74
C PRO A 312 53.90 13.24 29.29
N LEU A 313 53.40 12.30 30.16
CA LEU A 313 53.70 12.00 31.61
C LEU A 313 53.45 13.09 32.70
N ALA A 314 53.17 12.84 34.00
CA ALA A 314 52.73 11.72 34.85
C ALA A 314 52.58 12.26 36.31
N SER A 315 51.85 11.58 37.22
CA SER A 315 52.25 11.40 38.64
C SER A 315 51.23 10.54 39.43
N LYS A 316 51.76 9.70 40.34
CA LYS A 316 51.08 8.73 41.22
C LYS A 316 51.08 9.20 42.68
N LYS A 317 50.05 8.82 43.46
CA LYS A 317 50.04 8.25 44.84
C LYS A 317 48.62 8.43 45.45
N LYS A 318 47.98 7.54 46.22
CA LYS A 318 48.34 6.62 47.34
C LYS A 318 47.21 5.53 47.51
N PRO A 319 47.36 4.51 48.38
CA PRO A 319 46.64 3.23 48.30
C PRO A 319 45.34 3.16 49.13
N GLU A 320 44.28 2.62 48.55
CA GLU A 320 43.06 2.16 49.24
C GLU A 320 42.65 0.80 48.69
N LYS A 321 42.03 -0.04 49.55
CA LYS A 321 41.45 -1.40 49.36
C LYS A 321 41.57 -1.97 47.96
N VAL A 322 41.99 -3.24 47.80
CA VAL A 322 42.06 -3.97 46.50
C VAL A 322 40.71 -3.97 45.77
N VAL A 323 40.42 -2.83 45.17
CA VAL A 323 39.57 -2.54 44.06
C VAL A 323 40.56 -2.58 42.92
N ASN A 324 40.31 -3.45 41.95
CA ASN A 324 41.15 -3.54 40.76
C ASN A 324 41.38 -2.11 40.22
N PRO A 325 42.62 -1.56 40.22
CA PRO A 325 42.88 -0.15 39.92
C PRO A 325 42.45 0.26 38.50
N LEU A 326 42.17 -0.73 37.66
CA LEU A 326 41.65 -0.57 36.31
C LEU A 326 40.15 -0.17 36.27
N PHE A 327 39.40 -0.38 37.36
CA PHE A 327 37.94 -0.17 37.39
C PHE A 327 37.50 0.71 38.57
N GLU A 328 37.39 2.02 38.30
CA GLU A 328 36.81 2.99 39.25
C GLU A 328 35.28 2.88 39.32
N LYS A 329 34.70 2.88 40.54
CA LYS A 329 33.25 3.01 40.75
C LYS A 329 32.82 4.45 40.45
N ARG A 330 32.10 4.65 39.34
CA ARG A 330 31.56 5.96 38.93
C ARG A 330 30.04 6.02 39.08
N PRO A 331 29.50 6.19 40.31
CA PRO A 331 28.06 6.28 40.51
C PRO A 331 27.52 7.53 39.84
N LYS A 332 26.45 7.37 39.06
CA LYS A 332 25.76 8.47 38.38
C LYS A 332 24.50 8.83 39.17
N GLN A 333 24.40 10.07 39.61
CA GLN A 333 23.18 10.58 40.24
C GLN A 333 22.20 11.01 39.15
N PHE A 334 21.10 10.26 39.00
CA PHE A 334 20.06 10.51 38.02
C PHE A 334 18.96 11.36 38.65
N GLY A 335 19.10 12.67 38.56
CA GLY A 335 18.15 13.68 39.05
C GLY A 335 18.18 14.92 38.15
N ILE A 336 17.36 15.92 38.47
CA ILE A 336 17.39 17.21 37.76
C ILE A 336 18.75 17.87 38.03
N GLY A 337 19.49 18.25 36.99
CA GLY A 337 20.84 18.84 37.10
C GLY A 337 22.00 17.84 37.24
N GLY A 338 21.71 16.53 37.28
CA GLY A 338 22.72 15.47 37.40
C GLY A 338 23.12 14.80 36.08
N ALA A 339 23.53 13.54 36.17
CA ALA A 339 23.92 12.74 35.00
C ALA A 339 22.71 12.46 34.07
N LEU A 340 22.98 12.33 32.77
CA LEU A 340 21.95 12.00 31.77
C LEU A 340 21.12 10.78 32.20
N PRO A 341 19.78 10.85 32.18
CA PRO A 341 18.94 9.76 32.66
C PRO A 341 19.17 8.50 31.82
N PRO A 342 19.09 7.30 32.43
CA PRO A 342 19.20 6.06 31.70
C PRO A 342 18.03 5.94 30.70
N LYS A 343 18.22 5.15 29.64
CA LYS A 343 17.15 4.85 28.69
C LYS A 343 16.02 4.15 29.46
N LYS A 344 14.81 4.73 29.42
CA LYS A 344 13.59 4.18 30.02
C LYS A 344 12.64 3.69 28.93
N ASP A 345 11.71 2.82 29.28
CA ASP A 345 10.60 2.50 28.37
C ASP A 345 9.71 3.75 28.18
N LEU A 346 9.77 4.33 26.98
CA LEU A 346 9.01 5.50 26.60
C LEU A 346 7.71 5.16 25.86
N THR A 347 7.35 3.88 25.70
CA THR A 347 6.18 3.44 24.90
C THR A 347 4.88 4.17 25.24
N ARG A 348 4.67 4.53 26.51
CA ARG A 348 3.52 5.33 26.97
C ARG A 348 3.55 6.80 26.51
N PHE A 349 4.72 7.38 26.34
CA PHE A 349 4.96 8.78 25.98
C PHE A 349 5.20 8.99 24.48
N VAL A 350 5.30 7.90 23.70
CA VAL A 350 5.45 7.96 22.24
C VAL A 350 4.24 8.64 21.60
N LYS A 351 4.51 9.55 20.66
CA LYS A 351 3.50 10.09 19.77
C LYS A 351 2.99 8.99 18.82
N TRP A 352 1.86 8.40 19.16
CA TRP A 352 1.24 7.35 18.34
C TRP A 352 0.95 7.81 16.91
N PRO A 353 1.16 6.93 15.90
CA PRO A 353 0.72 7.15 14.54
C PRO A 353 -0.76 7.54 14.49
N HIS A 354 -1.12 8.37 13.50
CA HIS A 354 -2.48 8.92 13.37
C HIS A 354 -3.57 7.84 13.39
N VAL A 355 -3.36 6.74 12.67
CA VAL A 355 -4.31 5.62 12.59
C VAL A 355 -4.54 4.93 13.93
N VAL A 356 -3.49 4.72 14.73
CA VAL A 356 -3.59 4.12 16.06
C VAL A 356 -4.31 5.05 17.02
N ARG A 357 -4.06 6.36 16.89
CA ARG A 357 -4.76 7.38 17.69
C ARG A 357 -6.26 7.36 17.42
N ILE A 358 -6.68 7.36 16.16
CA ILE A 358 -8.10 7.30 15.78
C ILE A 358 -8.76 6.02 16.30
N GLN A 359 -8.13 4.87 16.13
CA GLN A 359 -8.67 3.59 16.62
C GLN A 359 -8.85 3.61 18.15
N ARG A 360 -7.86 4.13 18.88
CA ARG A 360 -7.94 4.27 20.35
C ARG A 360 -9.00 5.28 20.76
N GLN A 361 -9.10 6.43 20.08
CA GLN A 361 -10.13 7.43 20.32
C GLN A 361 -11.52 6.86 20.08
N ARG A 362 -11.76 6.14 18.96
CA ARG A 362 -13.04 5.46 18.67
C ARG A 362 -13.39 4.46 19.77
N ARG A 363 -12.42 3.67 20.26
CA ARG A 363 -12.64 2.71 21.36
C ARG A 363 -13.00 3.41 22.67
N ILE A 364 -12.27 4.46 23.05
CA ILE A 364 -12.53 5.23 24.27
C ILE A 364 -13.89 5.94 24.19
N LEU A 365 -14.22 6.50 23.03
CA LEU A 365 -15.50 7.16 22.79
C LEU A 365 -16.66 6.16 22.98
N LYS A 366 -16.58 4.96 22.40
CA LYS A 366 -17.57 3.90 22.59
C LYS A 366 -17.73 3.45 24.06
N GLN A 367 -16.67 3.52 24.87
CA GLN A 367 -16.74 3.19 26.29
C GLN A 367 -17.39 4.30 27.12
N ARG A 368 -17.17 5.56 26.74
CA ARG A 368 -17.64 6.74 27.48
C ARG A 368 -19.07 7.12 27.14
N LEU A 369 -19.44 7.04 25.86
CA LEU A 369 -20.81 7.36 25.43
C LEU A 369 -21.79 6.37 26.03
N LYS A 370 -23.00 6.85 26.30
CA LYS A 370 -24.12 5.99 26.68
C LYS A 370 -24.54 5.20 25.44
N VAL A 371 -24.46 3.87 25.51
CA VAL A 371 -24.72 2.98 24.37
C VAL A 371 -26.15 2.43 24.47
N PRO A 372 -26.98 2.54 23.41
CA PRO A 372 -28.32 1.98 23.40
C PRO A 372 -28.33 0.47 23.68
N PRO A 373 -29.35 -0.07 24.38
CA PRO A 373 -29.42 -1.50 24.73
C PRO A 373 -29.29 -2.45 23.53
N ALA A 374 -29.92 -2.10 22.39
CA ALA A 374 -29.86 -2.88 21.14
C ALA A 374 -28.45 -3.04 20.56
N VAL A 375 -27.53 -2.11 20.87
CA VAL A 375 -26.12 -2.21 20.49
C VAL A 375 -25.30 -2.80 21.65
N ASN A 376 -25.66 -2.49 22.89
CA ASN A 376 -24.98 -2.95 24.09
C ASN A 376 -25.05 -4.48 24.25
N GLN A 377 -26.12 -5.14 23.78
CA GLN A 377 -26.25 -6.60 23.82
C GLN A 377 -25.06 -7.33 23.17
N PHE A 378 -24.41 -6.76 22.15
CA PHE A 378 -23.22 -7.37 21.53
C PHE A 378 -21.97 -7.33 22.40
N THR A 379 -21.98 -6.57 23.50
CA THR A 379 -20.90 -6.64 24.51
C THR A 379 -21.01 -7.88 25.39
N LYS A 380 -22.21 -8.47 25.48
CA LYS A 380 -22.50 -9.70 26.21
C LYS A 380 -22.28 -10.86 25.26
N THR A 381 -21.20 -11.60 25.50
CA THR A 381 -20.82 -12.74 24.67
C THR A 381 -20.73 -13.99 25.52
N LEU A 382 -20.83 -15.16 24.88
CA LEU A 382 -20.55 -16.45 25.52
C LEU A 382 -19.21 -16.42 26.28
N ASP A 383 -19.21 -17.07 27.44
CA ASP A 383 -18.01 -17.30 28.22
C ASP A 383 -17.04 -18.22 27.45
N LYS A 384 -15.79 -18.27 27.91
CA LYS A 384 -14.72 -18.98 27.20
C LYS A 384 -14.98 -20.49 27.13
N ASN A 385 -15.58 -21.08 28.17
CA ASN A 385 -15.73 -22.52 28.28
C ASN A 385 -16.87 -23.00 27.37
N LEU A 386 -18.04 -22.37 27.48
CA LEU A 386 -19.19 -22.67 26.63
C LEU A 386 -18.91 -22.35 25.15
N ALA A 387 -18.21 -21.25 24.87
CA ALA A 387 -17.77 -20.96 23.50
C ALA A 387 -16.86 -22.06 22.96
N THR A 388 -15.94 -22.61 23.75
CA THR A 388 -15.03 -23.66 23.30
C THR A 388 -15.79 -24.95 22.96
N GLN A 389 -16.78 -25.33 23.77
CA GLN A 389 -17.67 -26.46 23.48
C GLN A 389 -18.45 -26.22 22.17
N LEU A 390 -19.07 -25.05 22.02
CA LEU A 390 -19.78 -24.67 20.79
C LEU A 390 -18.88 -24.72 19.55
N PHE A 391 -17.65 -24.21 19.62
CA PHE A 391 -16.72 -24.24 18.49
C PHE A 391 -16.25 -25.66 18.15
N LYS A 392 -16.04 -26.53 19.15
CA LYS A 392 -15.72 -27.95 18.90
C LYS A 392 -16.85 -28.65 18.14
N LEU A 393 -18.10 -28.41 18.54
CA LEU A 393 -19.27 -28.92 17.83
C LEU A 393 -19.33 -28.37 16.39
N LEU A 394 -19.22 -27.05 16.20
CA LEU A 394 -19.28 -26.42 14.87
C LEU A 394 -18.18 -26.91 13.91
N LEU A 395 -17.01 -27.29 14.42
CA LEU A 395 -15.93 -27.85 13.62
C LEU A 395 -16.28 -29.22 13.02
N LYS A 396 -17.11 -30.03 13.70
CA LYS A 396 -17.61 -31.32 13.16
C LYS A 396 -18.50 -31.12 11.93
N TYR A 397 -19.21 -29.99 11.85
CA TYR A 397 -20.17 -29.65 10.78
C TYR A 397 -19.60 -28.68 9.74
N ARG A 398 -18.28 -28.61 9.62
CA ARG A 398 -17.58 -27.70 8.72
C ARG A 398 -17.93 -27.95 7.25
N PRO A 399 -18.29 -26.92 6.46
CA PRO A 399 -18.52 -27.09 5.03
C PRO A 399 -17.22 -27.44 4.29
N GLU A 400 -17.33 -28.12 3.16
CA GLU A 400 -16.17 -28.55 2.38
C GLU A 400 -15.30 -27.38 1.88
N ASP A 401 -13.99 -27.60 1.92
CA ASP A 401 -13.00 -26.77 1.25
C ASP A 401 -13.09 -26.88 -0.28
N LYS A 402 -12.54 -25.89 -0.99
CA LYS A 402 -12.53 -25.92 -2.47
C LYS A 402 -11.78 -27.13 -3.04
N ALA A 403 -10.71 -27.58 -2.37
CA ALA A 403 -9.95 -28.76 -2.76
C ALA A 403 -10.76 -30.04 -2.54
N ALA A 404 -11.31 -30.22 -1.33
CA ALA A 404 -12.17 -31.35 -0.99
C ALA A 404 -13.40 -31.43 -1.92
N LYS A 405 -14.02 -30.29 -2.25
CA LYS A 405 -15.13 -30.23 -3.21
C LYS A 405 -14.70 -30.69 -4.61
N LYS A 406 -13.50 -30.31 -5.07
CA LYS A 406 -12.96 -30.75 -6.36
C LYS A 406 -12.75 -32.27 -6.36
N GLU A 407 -12.12 -32.81 -5.31
CA GLU A 407 -11.89 -34.25 -5.16
C GLU A 407 -13.20 -35.03 -5.12
N ARG A 408 -14.19 -34.56 -4.37
CA ARG A 408 -15.53 -35.17 -4.32
C ARG A 408 -16.19 -35.20 -5.71
N LEU A 409 -16.10 -34.10 -6.46
CA LEU A 409 -16.66 -34.03 -7.82
C LEU A 409 -15.91 -34.96 -8.79
N LEU A 410 -14.58 -35.08 -8.66
CA LEU A 410 -13.78 -36.02 -9.45
C LEU A 410 -14.15 -37.47 -9.13
N LYS A 411 -14.21 -37.84 -7.85
CA LYS A 411 -14.64 -39.17 -7.41
C LYS A 411 -16.06 -39.50 -7.87
N ARG A 412 -16.95 -38.51 -7.84
CA ARG A 412 -18.31 -38.66 -8.35
C ARG A 412 -18.33 -38.89 -9.86
N ALA A 413 -17.59 -38.09 -10.63
CA ALA A 413 -17.48 -38.28 -12.08
C ALA A 413 -16.88 -39.65 -12.45
N GLN A 414 -15.92 -40.15 -11.67
CA GLN A 414 -15.37 -41.50 -11.82
C GLN A 414 -16.40 -42.59 -11.51
N ALA A 415 -17.14 -42.46 -10.40
CA ALA A 415 -18.17 -43.43 -10.03
C ALA A 415 -19.36 -43.45 -11.01
N GLU A 416 -19.73 -42.28 -11.56
CA GLU A 416 -20.74 -42.17 -12.62
C GLU A 416 -20.22 -42.78 -13.95
N ALA A 417 -18.93 -42.61 -14.27
CA ALA A 417 -18.32 -43.26 -15.43
C ALA A 417 -18.22 -44.80 -15.29
N GLU A 418 -18.10 -45.30 -14.05
CA GLU A 418 -18.15 -46.74 -13.72
C GLU A 418 -19.58 -47.30 -13.61
N GLY A 419 -20.62 -46.51 -13.89
CA GLY A 419 -22.01 -46.97 -13.89
C GLY A 419 -22.62 -47.25 -12.50
N LYS A 420 -21.95 -46.84 -11.42
CA LYS A 420 -22.46 -47.03 -10.04
C LYS A 420 -23.46 -45.92 -9.70
N THR A 421 -24.66 -46.29 -9.24
CA THR A 421 -25.67 -45.35 -8.76
C THR A 421 -25.23 -44.71 -7.43
N VAL A 422 -24.80 -43.44 -7.48
CA VAL A 422 -24.32 -42.73 -6.29
C VAL A 422 -25.49 -42.12 -5.51
N GLU A 423 -26.00 -42.84 -4.50
CA GLU A 423 -26.95 -42.26 -3.54
C GLU A 423 -26.26 -41.17 -2.71
N THR A 424 -26.66 -39.91 -2.90
CA THR A 424 -26.09 -38.78 -2.17
C THR A 424 -27.02 -38.33 -1.05
N LYS A 425 -26.78 -38.83 0.17
CA LYS A 425 -27.35 -38.22 1.38
C LYS A 425 -26.87 -36.77 1.48
N LYS A 426 -27.82 -35.82 1.60
CA LYS A 426 -27.53 -34.39 1.68
C LYS A 426 -26.62 -34.10 2.89
N PRO A 427 -25.44 -33.48 2.70
CA PRO A 427 -24.50 -33.28 3.79
C PRO A 427 -25.05 -32.27 4.81
N ILE A 428 -24.99 -32.67 6.08
CA ILE A 428 -25.34 -31.81 7.22
C ILE A 428 -24.13 -30.92 7.51
N VAL A 429 -24.26 -29.63 7.22
CA VAL A 429 -23.17 -28.64 7.36
C VAL A 429 -23.69 -27.34 7.97
N VAL A 430 -22.80 -26.60 8.63
CA VAL A 430 -23.07 -25.25 9.11
C VAL A 430 -23.47 -24.36 7.94
N LYS A 431 -24.61 -23.70 8.10
CA LYS A 431 -25.09 -22.67 7.16
C LYS A 431 -24.51 -21.33 7.57
N TYR A 432 -24.19 -20.50 6.57
CA TYR A 432 -23.53 -19.22 6.80
C TYR A 432 -24.04 -18.17 5.81
N GLY A 433 -23.79 -16.92 6.15
CA GLY A 433 -24.22 -15.76 5.37
C GLY A 433 -25.53 -15.18 5.90
N LEU A 434 -25.58 -13.85 6.01
CA LEU A 434 -26.68 -13.15 6.68
C LEU A 434 -28.04 -13.44 6.03
N ASN A 435 -28.15 -13.27 4.72
CA ASN A 435 -29.40 -13.48 3.98
C ASN A 435 -29.89 -14.94 4.02
N HIS A 436 -28.95 -15.90 4.00
CA HIS A 436 -29.33 -17.31 4.04
C HIS A 436 -29.75 -17.73 5.45
N VAL A 437 -29.05 -17.28 6.48
CA VAL A 437 -29.41 -17.59 7.87
C VAL A 437 -30.74 -16.94 8.24
N THR A 438 -31.00 -15.73 7.80
CA THR A 438 -32.27 -15.02 8.06
C THR A 438 -33.45 -15.75 7.45
N TYR A 439 -33.34 -16.16 6.18
CA TYR A 439 -34.32 -17.04 5.55
C TYR A 439 -34.55 -18.33 6.36
N LEU A 440 -33.51 -18.97 6.88
CA LEU A 440 -33.66 -20.20 7.67
C LEU A 440 -34.33 -19.97 9.03
N ILE A 441 -34.16 -18.80 9.64
CA ILE A 441 -34.84 -18.41 10.87
C ILE A 441 -36.32 -18.14 10.60
N GLU A 442 -36.64 -17.39 9.55
CA GLU A 442 -38.03 -17.10 9.15
C GLU A 442 -38.81 -18.38 8.80
N GLN A 443 -38.11 -19.38 8.26
CA GLN A 443 -38.68 -20.68 7.93
C GLN A 443 -38.73 -21.66 9.12
N ASN A 444 -38.35 -21.24 10.33
CA ASN A 444 -38.23 -22.08 11.53
C ASN A 444 -37.41 -23.37 11.32
N LYS A 445 -36.41 -23.32 10.43
CA LYS A 445 -35.50 -24.44 10.14
C LYS A 445 -34.17 -24.33 10.90
N ALA A 446 -33.91 -23.17 11.49
CA ALA A 446 -32.72 -22.93 12.31
C ALA A 446 -32.92 -23.49 13.72
N GLN A 447 -31.99 -24.34 14.18
CA GLN A 447 -31.98 -24.87 15.55
C GLN A 447 -31.12 -24.02 16.49
N LEU A 448 -30.02 -23.45 15.99
CA LEU A 448 -29.13 -22.55 16.74
C LEU A 448 -28.54 -21.51 15.79
N VAL A 449 -28.55 -20.25 16.22
CA VAL A 449 -27.93 -19.13 15.51
C VAL A 449 -26.76 -18.57 16.31
N VAL A 450 -25.61 -18.41 15.66
CA VAL A 450 -24.39 -17.87 16.28
C VAL A 450 -24.02 -16.57 15.60
N ILE A 451 -23.99 -15.48 16.36
CA ILE A 451 -23.78 -14.11 15.89
C ILE A 451 -22.43 -13.59 16.39
N ALA A 452 -21.66 -12.94 15.52
CA ALA A 452 -20.42 -12.29 15.93
C ALA A 452 -20.66 -10.93 16.61
N HIS A 453 -19.87 -10.62 17.63
CA HIS A 453 -19.98 -9.33 18.34
C HIS A 453 -19.36 -8.11 17.62
N ASP A 454 -18.45 -8.33 16.66
CA ASP A 454 -17.55 -7.32 16.07
C ASP A 454 -17.82 -7.09 14.58
N VAL A 455 -19.09 -7.16 14.20
CA VAL A 455 -19.55 -6.82 12.84
C VAL A 455 -19.51 -5.30 12.66
N ASP A 456 -18.98 -4.85 11.51
CA ASP A 456 -18.86 -3.44 11.13
C ASP A 456 -19.23 -3.39 9.63
N PRO A 457 -20.32 -2.73 9.22
CA PRO A 457 -21.32 -1.99 10.03
C PRO A 457 -22.18 -2.90 10.93
N ILE A 458 -22.56 -2.40 12.12
CA ILE A 458 -23.28 -3.19 13.14
C ILE A 458 -24.75 -3.39 12.75
N GLU A 459 -25.30 -2.45 11.99
CA GLU A 459 -26.66 -2.36 11.47
C GLU A 459 -27.10 -3.65 10.78
N LEU A 460 -26.14 -4.35 10.15
CA LEU A 460 -26.37 -5.65 9.51
C LEU A 460 -26.90 -6.71 10.49
N VAL A 461 -26.49 -6.67 11.76
CA VAL A 461 -26.80 -7.72 12.74
C VAL A 461 -27.62 -7.25 13.94
N VAL A 462 -27.81 -5.93 14.14
CA VAL A 462 -28.52 -5.38 15.32
C VAL A 462 -29.90 -6.01 15.54
N TRP A 463 -30.62 -6.28 14.46
CA TRP A 463 -31.99 -6.79 14.48
C TRP A 463 -32.09 -8.32 14.63
N LEU A 464 -30.99 -9.05 14.43
CA LEU A 464 -31.01 -10.52 14.44
C LEU A 464 -31.41 -11.14 15.78
N PRO A 465 -30.92 -10.67 16.95
CA PRO A 465 -31.38 -11.20 18.23
C PRO A 465 -32.90 -11.07 18.42
N ALA A 466 -33.49 -9.97 17.94
CA ALA A 466 -34.93 -9.75 18.00
C ALA A 466 -35.70 -10.69 17.07
N LEU A 467 -35.19 -10.94 15.85
CA LEU A 467 -35.76 -11.93 14.95
C LEU A 467 -35.69 -13.34 15.56
N CYS A 468 -34.54 -13.74 16.10
CA CYS A 468 -34.36 -15.06 16.71
C CYS A 468 -35.33 -15.25 17.88
N ARG A 469 -35.54 -14.24 18.73
CA ARG A 469 -36.53 -14.29 19.80
C ARG A 469 -37.96 -14.43 19.25
N LYS A 470 -38.34 -13.63 18.24
CA LYS A 470 -39.69 -13.65 17.66
C LYS A 470 -40.05 -15.02 17.08
N MET A 471 -39.07 -15.70 16.48
CA MET A 471 -39.22 -17.03 15.89
C MET A 471 -38.87 -18.16 16.88
N GLU A 472 -38.64 -17.83 18.16
CA GLU A 472 -38.27 -18.78 19.23
C GLU A 472 -37.00 -19.61 18.98
N VAL A 473 -36.10 -19.10 18.14
CA VAL A 473 -34.84 -19.75 17.81
C VAL A 473 -33.76 -19.37 18.85
N PRO A 474 -33.09 -20.34 19.49
CA PRO A 474 -31.95 -20.07 20.37
C PRO A 474 -30.81 -19.36 19.63
N TYR A 475 -30.28 -18.29 20.23
CA TYR A 475 -29.17 -17.54 19.65
C TYR A 475 -28.04 -17.29 20.64
N ALA A 476 -26.81 -17.25 20.14
CA ALA A 476 -25.62 -16.96 20.92
C ALA A 476 -24.78 -15.86 20.29
N ILE A 477 -24.25 -14.95 21.12
CA ILE A 477 -23.29 -13.93 20.67
C ILE A 477 -21.88 -14.37 21.05
N VAL A 478 -20.95 -14.36 20.09
CA VAL A 478 -19.59 -14.89 20.24
C VAL A 478 -18.54 -13.83 19.91
N LYS A 479 -17.39 -13.90 20.61
CA LYS A 479 -16.23 -13.06 20.34
C LYS A 479 -15.51 -13.47 19.05
N GLY A 480 -15.51 -12.57 18.07
CA GLY A 480 -14.64 -12.58 16.89
C GLY A 480 -15.29 -13.18 15.64
N LYS A 481 -15.68 -12.34 14.68
CA LYS A 481 -16.17 -12.73 13.36
C LYS A 481 -15.14 -13.52 12.55
N SER A 482 -13.86 -13.33 12.83
CA SER A 482 -12.78 -14.10 12.23
C SER A 482 -12.79 -15.56 12.68
N ARG A 483 -13.18 -15.85 13.94
CA ARG A 483 -13.31 -17.23 14.46
C ARG A 483 -14.46 -17.96 13.80
N LEU A 484 -15.60 -17.28 13.62
CA LEU A 484 -16.72 -17.83 12.84
C LEU A 484 -16.31 -18.05 11.38
N GLY A 485 -15.57 -17.11 10.79
CA GLY A 485 -15.03 -17.23 9.42
C GLY A 485 -14.14 -18.45 9.24
N ALA A 486 -13.28 -18.75 10.22
CA ALA A 486 -12.38 -19.89 10.18
C ALA A 486 -13.13 -21.22 10.05
N ILE A 487 -14.29 -21.38 10.72
CA ILE A 487 -15.12 -22.58 10.57
C ILE A 487 -15.53 -22.75 9.10
N VAL A 488 -15.98 -21.70 8.43
CA VAL A 488 -16.53 -21.81 7.05
C VAL A 488 -15.53 -21.51 5.94
N HIS A 489 -14.23 -21.56 6.24
CA HIS A 489 -13.14 -21.28 5.28
C HIS A 489 -13.22 -19.87 4.65
N LYS A 490 -13.67 -18.89 5.43
CA LYS A 490 -13.71 -17.47 5.06
C LYS A 490 -12.84 -16.65 6.00
N LYS A 491 -12.40 -15.48 5.56
CA LYS A 491 -11.66 -14.55 6.43
C LYS A 491 -12.51 -14.07 7.62
N THR A 492 -13.81 -13.90 7.39
CA THR A 492 -14.79 -13.44 8.38
C THR A 492 -16.16 -14.02 8.06
N ALA A 493 -16.95 -14.31 9.10
CA ALA A 493 -18.37 -14.60 8.99
C ALA A 493 -19.13 -13.83 10.08
N SER A 494 -20.22 -13.16 9.71
CA SER A 494 -21.04 -12.39 10.66
C SER A 494 -21.98 -13.27 11.47
N VAL A 495 -22.55 -14.29 10.82
CA VAL A 495 -23.56 -15.20 11.39
C VAL A 495 -23.36 -16.61 10.84
N LEU A 496 -23.52 -17.60 11.72
CA LEU A 496 -23.59 -19.03 11.40
C LEU A 496 -24.88 -19.63 11.95
N CYS A 497 -25.36 -20.71 11.35
CA CYS A 497 -26.56 -21.42 11.79
C CYS A 497 -26.40 -22.94 11.64
N LEU A 498 -26.90 -23.68 12.62
CA LEU A 498 -27.16 -25.12 12.53
C LEU A 498 -28.65 -25.34 12.25
N THR A 499 -28.95 -26.21 11.28
CA THR A 499 -30.33 -26.58 10.88
C THR A 499 -30.69 -27.99 11.31
N SER A 500 -29.71 -28.88 11.30
CA SER A 500 -29.81 -30.24 11.80
C SER A 500 -28.45 -30.65 12.37
N VAL A 501 -28.48 -31.58 13.30
CA VAL A 501 -27.30 -32.20 13.94
C VAL A 501 -27.43 -33.72 13.77
N LYS A 502 -26.30 -34.44 13.66
CA LYS A 502 -26.29 -35.90 13.64
C LYS A 502 -26.77 -36.45 14.98
N ASN A 503 -27.28 -37.69 14.97
CA ASN A 503 -27.82 -38.30 16.19
C ASN A 503 -26.76 -38.45 17.30
N GLU A 504 -25.51 -38.77 16.92
CA GLU A 504 -24.36 -38.90 17.83
C GLU A 504 -24.08 -37.62 18.65
N ASP A 505 -24.25 -36.45 18.03
CA ASP A 505 -23.95 -35.16 18.64
C ASP A 505 -25.18 -34.50 19.31
N LYS A 506 -26.35 -35.14 19.25
CA LYS A 506 -27.63 -34.55 19.69
C LYS A 506 -27.63 -34.23 21.19
N MET A 507 -27.02 -35.08 22.01
CA MET A 507 -26.90 -34.86 23.47
C MET A 507 -25.97 -33.69 23.78
N GLU A 508 -24.80 -33.60 23.13
CA GLU A 508 -23.85 -32.49 23.29
C GLU A 508 -24.49 -31.17 22.85
N PHE A 509 -25.20 -31.19 21.72
CA PHE A 509 -25.91 -30.03 21.20
C PHE A 509 -27.05 -29.55 22.13
N SER A 510 -27.82 -30.46 22.71
CA SER A 510 -28.93 -30.11 23.62
C SER A 510 -28.43 -29.40 24.88
N ARG A 511 -27.32 -29.86 25.47
CA ARG A 511 -26.69 -29.18 26.61
C ARG A 511 -26.21 -27.77 26.27
N VAL A 512 -25.61 -27.59 25.09
CA VAL A 512 -25.19 -26.27 24.60
C VAL A 512 -26.41 -25.38 24.34
N LEU A 513 -27.49 -25.92 23.78
CA LEU A 513 -28.73 -25.18 23.54
C LEU A 513 -29.36 -24.66 24.83
N GLU A 514 -29.50 -25.50 25.85
CA GLU A 514 -30.04 -25.10 27.16
C GLU A 514 -29.20 -23.97 27.78
N ALA A 515 -27.88 -24.14 27.79
CA ALA A 515 -26.97 -23.12 28.33
C ALA A 515 -27.01 -21.81 27.53
N VAL A 516 -27.22 -21.87 26.21
CA VAL A 516 -27.40 -20.69 25.36
C VAL A 516 -28.73 -20.00 25.63
N LYS A 517 -29.83 -20.77 25.71
CA LYS A 517 -31.18 -20.26 25.95
C LYS A 517 -31.25 -19.49 27.28
N ALA A 518 -30.71 -20.09 28.35
CA ALA A 518 -30.63 -19.48 29.67
C ALA A 518 -29.78 -18.18 29.71
N ASN A 519 -28.79 -18.05 28.81
CA ASN A 519 -27.89 -16.90 28.79
C ASN A 519 -28.34 -15.76 27.89
N PHE A 520 -29.11 -16.03 26.84
CA PHE A 520 -29.47 -15.03 25.84
C PHE A 520 -30.98 -14.87 25.67
N ASN A 521 -31.69 -15.94 25.32
CA ASN A 521 -33.13 -15.89 25.03
C ASN A 521 -33.93 -15.51 26.28
N ASP A 522 -33.69 -16.17 27.41
CA ASP A 522 -34.44 -15.93 28.65
C ASP A 522 -34.08 -14.58 29.30
N LYS A 523 -32.84 -14.10 29.07
CA LYS A 523 -32.34 -12.80 29.56
C LYS A 523 -32.55 -11.65 28.58
N PHE A 524 -33.25 -11.88 27.48
CA PHE A 524 -33.40 -10.89 26.42
C PHE A 524 -34.04 -9.59 26.93
N ASP A 525 -35.09 -9.68 27.77
CA ASP A 525 -35.79 -8.49 28.28
C ASP A 525 -34.92 -7.67 29.24
N GLU A 526 -34.08 -8.32 30.03
CA GLU A 526 -33.08 -7.63 30.86
C GLU A 526 -32.07 -6.89 29.96
N HIS A 527 -31.57 -7.56 28.94
CA HIS A 527 -30.60 -7.00 28.00
C HIS A 527 -31.16 -5.81 27.21
N ARG A 528 -32.45 -5.86 26.83
CA ARG A 528 -33.14 -4.77 26.13
C ARG A 528 -33.34 -3.52 27.00
N LYS A 529 -33.38 -3.65 28.33
CA LYS A 529 -33.54 -2.51 29.26
C LYS A 529 -32.20 -1.90 29.70
N LYS A 530 -31.10 -2.65 29.58
CA LYS A 530 -29.79 -2.26 30.12
C LYS A 530 -28.97 -1.44 29.13
N TRP A 531 -28.86 -0.15 29.43
CA TRP A 531 -27.95 0.75 28.72
C TRP A 531 -26.49 0.41 29.01
N GLY A 532 -25.64 0.58 28.00
CA GLY A 532 -24.20 0.35 28.10
C GLY A 532 -23.38 1.63 28.19
N GLY A 533 -22.07 1.46 28.31
CA GLY A 533 -21.10 2.57 28.29
C GLY A 533 -21.09 3.39 29.58
N GLY A 534 -20.79 4.68 29.48
CA GLY A 534 -20.64 5.55 30.66
C GLY A 534 -19.38 5.29 31.49
N ILE A 535 -18.42 4.53 30.97
CA ILE A 535 -17.21 4.15 31.72
C ILE A 535 -16.23 5.33 31.74
N MET A 536 -16.03 5.88 32.94
CA MET A 536 -15.04 6.94 33.17
C MET A 536 -13.60 6.43 33.04
N GLY A 537 -12.68 7.31 32.66
CA GLY A 537 -11.26 6.99 32.58
C GLY A 537 -10.63 6.77 33.95
N SER A 538 -9.56 5.97 34.03
CA SER A 538 -8.88 5.64 35.29
C SER A 538 -8.44 6.86 36.11
N LYS A 539 -7.98 7.93 35.47
CA LYS A 539 -7.63 9.20 36.16
C LYS A 539 -8.85 9.86 36.80
N SER A 540 -10.00 9.83 36.12
CA SER A 540 -11.25 10.39 36.63
C SER A 540 -11.76 9.55 37.79
N LEU A 541 -11.76 8.22 37.64
CA LEU A 541 -12.14 7.29 38.71
C LEU A 541 -11.25 7.45 39.94
N ALA A 542 -9.93 7.61 39.77
CA ALA A 542 -9.02 7.86 40.88
C ALA A 542 -9.31 9.18 41.59
N LYS A 543 -9.63 10.24 40.84
CA LYS A 543 -10.03 11.54 41.42
C LYS A 543 -11.36 11.43 42.18
N THR A 544 -12.36 10.75 41.61
CA THR A 544 -13.65 10.51 42.26
C THR A 544 -13.48 9.68 43.53
N LYS A 545 -12.73 8.58 43.47
CA LYS A 545 -12.42 7.73 44.64
C LYS A 545 -11.64 8.47 45.72
N ALA A 546 -10.72 9.36 45.33
CA ALA A 546 -10.03 10.22 46.28
C ALA A 546 -11.00 11.18 46.98
N LYS A 547 -11.94 11.78 46.23
CA LYS A 547 -12.99 12.64 46.78
C LYS A 547 -13.94 11.87 47.71
N GLU A 548 -14.41 10.70 47.29
CA GLU A 548 -15.26 9.81 48.09
C GLU A 548 -14.58 9.40 49.41
N ARG A 549 -13.27 9.13 49.38
CA ARG A 549 -12.50 8.83 50.60
C ARG A 549 -12.43 10.00 51.57
N VAL A 550 -12.34 11.23 51.07
CA VAL A 550 -12.34 12.43 51.92
C VAL A 550 -13.72 12.64 52.52
N ILE A 551 -14.78 12.58 51.70
CA ILE A 551 -16.16 12.71 52.18
C ILE A 551 -16.49 11.62 53.20
N ALA A 552 -16.10 10.37 52.96
CA ALA A 552 -16.32 9.27 53.90
C ALA A 552 -15.61 9.49 55.24
N LYS A 553 -14.42 10.10 55.23
CA LYS A 553 -13.71 10.49 56.46
C LYS A 553 -14.43 11.62 57.20
N GLU A 554 -14.90 12.64 56.48
CA GLU A 554 -15.66 13.75 57.06
C GLU A 554 -16.99 13.30 57.66
N VAL A 555 -17.72 12.40 56.99
CA VAL A 555 -18.97 11.82 57.51
C VAL A 555 -18.70 10.95 58.74
N ALA A 556 -17.65 10.12 58.71
CA ALA A 556 -17.27 9.32 59.88
C ALA A 556 -16.90 10.19 61.09
N GLN A 557 -16.19 11.31 60.86
CA GLN A 557 -15.85 12.29 61.89
C GLN A 557 -17.03 13.10 62.41
N ARG A 558 -18.12 13.23 61.64
CA ARG A 558 -19.36 13.91 62.06
C ARG A 558 -20.32 12.99 62.82
N MET A 559 -20.18 11.68 62.64
CA MET A 559 -21.00 10.65 63.29
C MET A 559 -20.34 10.09 64.57
N SER A 560 -19.05 10.37 64.79
CA SER A 560 -18.35 10.24 66.07
C SER A 560 -18.47 11.54 66.85
#